data_AF-A0A1F4YGR5-F1
#
_entry.id   AF-A0A1F4YGR5-F1
#
_cell.length_a   1.000
_cell.length_b   1.000
_cell.length_c   1.000
_cell.angle_alpha   90.00
_cell.angle_beta   90.00
_cell.angle_gamma   90.00
#
_symmetry.space_group_name_H-M   'P 1'
#
loop_
_entity.id
_entity.type
_entity.pdbx_description
1 polymer ?
#
loop_
_entity_poly.entity_id
_entity_poly.type
_entity_poly.pdbx_seq_one_letter_code
_entity_poly.pdbx_strand_id
1 'polypeptide(L)'
;MFGDDEIYLGRIHPKDAQILKELTEPRNWDYGRFKRVMVALGIVGGGQAIPAPNRPESIHLQGLRPFVDGLVAKTTQGQDEHAQPVFADTEKKSLVMGRITRGSGDSVRLDVKKAPGREPHQRLIGSVHTHPTATGRELSHGLSGQDYRTLLSGPNQQFMMITWGDENKLLILKTSATPNNLKPAQVNARVKTCEEEFLQSGTAYSMSSVVEFNKTVCTEFGLTMYIADKQSRDLFNRVNVV
;
A
#
# COMPACT_ATOMS: atom_id res chain seq x y z
N MET A 1 18.25 1.36 -31.70
CA MET A 1 16.82 1.09 -31.91
C MET A 1 16.41 0.07 -30.86
N PHE A 2 15.77 0.53 -29.79
CA PHE A 2 15.24 -0.34 -28.74
C PHE A 2 13.73 -0.40 -28.95
N GLY A 3 13.25 -1.61 -29.19
CA GLY A 3 11.87 -1.89 -29.59
C GLY A 3 10.87 -1.59 -28.48
N ASP A 4 9.74 -1.09 -28.94
CA ASP A 4 8.40 -1.09 -28.37
C ASP A 4 8.28 -1.42 -26.87
N ASP A 5 7.95 -0.38 -26.11
CA ASP A 5 7.35 -0.45 -24.78
C ASP A 5 6.31 -1.60 -24.76
N GLU A 6 6.64 -2.73 -24.11
CA GLU A 6 5.70 -3.83 -23.90
C GLU A 6 4.48 -3.27 -23.14
N ILE A 7 3.40 -3.05 -23.88
CA ILE A 7 2.07 -2.84 -23.32
C ILE A 7 1.72 -4.14 -22.60
N TYR A 8 1.96 -4.19 -21.28
CA TYR A 8 1.52 -5.27 -20.41
C TYR A 8 0.00 -5.21 -20.25
N LEU A 9 -0.71 -5.62 -21.30
CA LEU A 9 -2.05 -6.17 -21.22
C LEU A 9 -1.90 -7.69 -21.17
N GLY A 10 -1.35 -8.21 -20.07
CA GLY A 10 -1.57 -9.61 -19.75
C GLY A 10 -3.07 -9.81 -19.60
N ARG A 11 -3.76 -10.22 -20.67
CA ARG A 11 -5.20 -10.47 -20.63
C ARG A 11 -5.41 -11.56 -19.60
N ILE A 12 -6.00 -11.19 -18.48
CA ILE A 12 -6.44 -12.15 -17.47
C ILE A 12 -7.34 -13.18 -18.15
N HIS A 13 -7.09 -14.47 -17.86
CA HIS A 13 -7.97 -15.50 -18.37
C HIS A 13 -9.39 -15.23 -17.86
N PRO A 14 -10.46 -15.31 -18.69
CA PRO A 14 -11.81 -14.90 -18.28
C PRO A 14 -12.30 -15.58 -16.99
N LYS A 15 -11.90 -16.83 -16.77
CA LYS A 15 -12.17 -17.58 -15.54
C LYS A 15 -11.55 -16.91 -14.30
N ASP A 16 -10.31 -16.45 -14.40
CA ASP A 16 -9.61 -15.81 -13.28
C ASP A 16 -10.21 -14.42 -12.99
N ALA A 17 -10.65 -13.70 -14.03
CA ALA A 17 -11.36 -12.43 -13.88
C ALA A 17 -12.68 -12.62 -13.14
N GLN A 18 -13.44 -13.67 -13.49
CA GLN A 18 -14.69 -14.02 -12.82
C GLN A 18 -14.44 -14.40 -11.36
N ILE A 19 -13.42 -15.22 -11.07
CA ILE A 19 -13.04 -15.60 -9.70
C ILE A 19 -12.66 -14.36 -8.88
N LEU A 20 -11.83 -13.45 -9.44
CA LEU A 20 -11.48 -12.22 -8.74
C LEU A 20 -12.70 -11.34 -8.48
N LYS A 21 -13.62 -11.23 -9.44
CA LYS A 21 -14.88 -10.49 -9.28
C LYS A 21 -15.72 -11.04 -8.13
N GLU A 22 -15.94 -12.35 -8.08
CA GLU A 22 -16.70 -13.02 -7.01
C GLU A 22 -16.00 -12.91 -5.65
N LEU A 23 -14.69 -13.07 -5.62
CA LEU A 23 -13.91 -13.01 -4.39
C LEU A 23 -13.93 -11.61 -3.76
N THR A 24 -13.98 -10.57 -4.61
CA THR A 24 -13.97 -9.16 -4.21
C THR A 24 -15.37 -8.55 -4.04
N GLU A 25 -16.43 -9.24 -4.42
CA GLU A 25 -17.81 -8.71 -4.39
C GLU A 25 -18.27 -8.23 -3.00
N PRO A 26 -18.03 -8.96 -1.90
CA PRO A 26 -18.46 -8.49 -0.58
C PRO A 26 -17.78 -7.20 -0.17
N ARG A 27 -18.57 -6.29 0.41
CA ARG A 27 -18.10 -4.94 0.76
C ARG A 27 -17.28 -4.86 2.05
N ASN A 28 -17.42 -5.83 2.95
CA ASN A 28 -16.71 -5.85 4.22
C ASN A 28 -15.82 -7.09 4.24
N TRP A 29 -14.51 -6.88 4.36
CA TRP A 29 -13.54 -7.97 4.32
C TRP A 29 -13.01 -8.23 5.71
N ASP A 30 -13.02 -9.49 6.13
CA ASP A 30 -12.20 -9.96 7.24
C ASP A 30 -10.78 -10.28 6.74
N TYR A 31 -9.88 -10.57 7.67
CA TYR A 31 -8.51 -10.95 7.31
C TYR A 31 -8.48 -12.20 6.41
N GLY A 32 -9.40 -13.14 6.62
CA GLY A 32 -9.50 -14.36 5.80
C GLY A 32 -9.81 -14.05 4.32
N ARG A 33 -10.71 -13.11 4.04
CA ARG A 33 -11.02 -12.63 2.69
C ARG A 33 -9.90 -11.78 2.12
N PHE A 34 -9.38 -10.82 2.89
CA PHE A 34 -8.22 -10.01 2.48
C PHE A 34 -7.05 -10.90 2.02
N LYS A 35 -6.67 -11.89 2.84
CA LYS A 35 -5.63 -12.88 2.51
C LYS A 35 -5.94 -13.59 1.19
N ARG A 36 -7.16 -14.11 1.02
CA ARG A 36 -7.56 -14.84 -0.20
C ARG A 36 -7.46 -13.95 -1.44
N VAL A 37 -7.92 -12.69 -1.37
CA VAL A 37 -7.83 -11.74 -2.48
C VAL A 37 -6.37 -11.47 -2.83
N MET A 38 -5.53 -11.13 -1.85
CA MET A 38 -4.12 -10.84 -2.08
C MET A 38 -3.35 -12.03 -2.66
N VAL A 39 -3.64 -13.24 -2.16
CA VAL A 39 -3.07 -14.48 -2.70
C VAL A 39 -3.55 -14.75 -4.13
N ALA A 40 -4.84 -14.55 -4.42
CA ALA A 40 -5.38 -14.72 -5.77
C ALA A 40 -4.71 -13.76 -6.76
N LEU A 41 -4.55 -12.48 -6.39
CA LEU A 41 -3.81 -11.50 -7.17
C LEU A 41 -2.34 -11.92 -7.38
N GLY A 42 -1.70 -12.52 -6.36
CA GLY A 42 -0.35 -13.09 -6.49
C GLY A 42 -0.28 -14.30 -7.43
N ILE A 43 -1.32 -15.14 -7.47
CA ILE A 43 -1.41 -16.31 -8.37
C ILE A 43 -1.60 -15.86 -9.82
N VAL A 44 -2.55 -14.96 -10.05
CA VAL A 44 -2.84 -14.47 -11.41
C VAL A 44 -1.69 -13.59 -11.92
N GLY A 45 -1.05 -12.81 -11.06
CA GLY A 45 0.15 -12.02 -11.36
C GLY A 45 -0.11 -10.86 -12.33
N GLY A 46 0.95 -10.36 -12.98
CA GLY A 46 0.84 -9.49 -14.16
C GLY A 46 0.10 -8.16 -13.98
N GLY A 47 0.18 -7.53 -12.80
CA GLY A 47 -0.48 -6.24 -12.56
C GLY A 47 -2.00 -6.30 -12.47
N GLN A 48 -2.60 -7.47 -12.27
CA GLN A 48 -4.04 -7.54 -11.99
C GLN A 48 -4.39 -6.77 -10.71
N ALA A 49 -5.62 -6.25 -10.66
CA ALA A 49 -6.07 -5.41 -9.57
C ALA A 49 -7.50 -5.78 -9.14
N ILE A 50 -7.86 -5.35 -7.93
CA ILE A 50 -9.24 -5.42 -7.44
C ILE A 50 -10.12 -4.58 -8.37
N PRO A 51 -11.24 -5.09 -8.92
CA PRO A 51 -12.13 -4.27 -9.71
C PRO A 51 -12.56 -3.03 -8.92
N ALA A 52 -12.42 -1.83 -9.48
CA ALA A 52 -12.74 -0.59 -8.80
C ALA A 52 -14.18 -0.56 -8.26
N PRO A 53 -15.20 -1.08 -8.97
CA PRO A 53 -16.55 -1.21 -8.42
C PRO A 53 -16.63 -2.12 -7.21
N ASN A 54 -15.71 -3.06 -7.00
CA ASN A 54 -15.68 -4.04 -5.91
C ASN A 54 -14.71 -3.63 -4.78
N ARG A 55 -14.17 -2.41 -4.78
CA ARG A 55 -13.38 -1.92 -3.65
C ARG A 55 -14.20 -2.04 -2.35
N PRO A 56 -13.65 -2.62 -1.27
CA PRO A 56 -14.41 -2.81 -0.03
C PRO A 56 -14.70 -1.47 0.65
N GLU A 57 -15.74 -1.43 1.46
CA GLU A 57 -16.06 -0.35 2.40
C GLU A 57 -15.25 -0.47 3.69
N SER A 58 -14.97 -1.70 4.13
CA SER A 58 -14.13 -1.95 5.32
C SER A 58 -13.26 -3.19 5.17
N ILE A 59 -12.11 -3.18 5.85
CA ILE A 59 -11.16 -4.30 5.90
C ILE A 59 -10.66 -4.48 7.33
N HIS A 60 -10.96 -5.62 7.93
CA HIS A 60 -10.43 -6.01 9.23
C HIS A 60 -9.12 -6.78 9.04
N LEU A 61 -8.02 -6.25 9.56
CA LEU A 61 -6.65 -6.77 9.38
C LEU A 61 -6.05 -7.30 10.68
N GLN A 62 -6.88 -7.87 11.55
CA GLN A 62 -6.49 -8.46 12.84
C GLN A 62 -5.35 -9.49 12.72
N GLY A 63 -5.28 -10.23 11.61
CA GLY A 63 -4.22 -11.21 11.38
C GLY A 63 -2.84 -10.60 11.08
N LEU A 64 -2.77 -9.31 10.73
CA LEU A 64 -1.50 -8.60 10.54
C LEU A 64 -0.99 -7.91 11.80
N ARG A 65 -1.83 -7.75 12.83
CA ARG A 65 -1.49 -7.02 14.06
C ARG A 65 -0.15 -7.41 14.68
N PRO A 66 0.18 -8.70 14.90
CA PRO A 66 1.43 -9.05 15.56
C PRO A 66 2.68 -8.52 14.84
N PHE A 67 2.62 -8.44 13.51
CA PHE A 67 3.71 -7.91 12.70
C PHE A 67 3.74 -6.39 12.70
N VAL A 68 2.57 -5.76 12.56
CA VAL A 68 2.44 -4.30 12.57
C VAL A 68 2.84 -3.74 13.92
N ASP A 69 2.29 -4.26 15.02
CA ASP A 69 2.60 -3.83 16.39
C ASP A 69 4.09 -4.06 16.70
N GLY A 70 4.67 -5.18 16.23
CA GLY A 70 6.10 -5.45 16.39
C GLY A 70 7.00 -4.48 15.60
N LEU A 71 6.55 -3.99 14.45
CA LEU A 71 7.26 -3.00 13.64
C LEU A 71 7.15 -1.60 14.26
N VAL A 72 5.95 -1.21 14.72
CA VAL A 72 5.70 0.04 15.46
C VAL A 72 6.58 0.11 16.71
N ALA A 73 6.65 -0.97 17.50
CA ALA A 73 7.49 -0.99 18.70
C ALA A 73 8.96 -0.72 18.40
N LYS A 74 9.50 -1.26 17.29
CA LYS A 74 10.89 -0.99 16.86
C LYS A 74 11.09 0.48 16.47
N THR A 75 10.14 1.03 15.73
CA THR A 75 10.14 2.43 15.30
C THR A 75 10.07 3.39 16.49
N THR A 76 9.20 3.13 17.46
CA THR A 76 9.08 3.96 18.67
C THR A 76 10.34 3.88 19.55
N GLN A 77 10.97 2.70 19.68
CA GLN A 77 12.19 2.54 20.48
C GLN A 77 13.42 3.19 19.84
N GLY A 78 13.57 3.04 18.52
CA GLY A 78 14.76 3.50 17.79
C GLY A 78 14.66 4.91 17.23
N GLN A 79 13.45 5.46 17.12
CA GLN A 79 13.14 6.71 16.41
C GLN A 79 13.53 6.71 14.91
N ASP A 80 13.74 5.52 14.34
CA ASP A 80 13.97 5.32 12.91
C ASP A 80 12.75 4.72 12.22
N GLU A 81 12.65 4.96 10.93
CA GLU A 81 11.61 4.37 10.09
C GLU A 81 11.93 2.91 9.78
N HIS A 82 10.87 2.10 9.69
CA HIS A 82 10.99 0.70 9.33
C HIS A 82 9.95 0.28 8.30
N ALA A 83 10.40 -0.47 7.31
CA ALA A 83 9.54 -1.02 6.27
C ALA A 83 9.65 -2.56 6.22
N GLN A 84 8.57 -3.21 5.82
CA GLN A 84 8.52 -4.65 5.66
C GLN A 84 7.64 -5.02 4.46
N PRO A 85 8.17 -5.76 3.47
CA PRO A 85 7.35 -6.24 2.38
C PRO A 85 6.41 -7.36 2.83
N VAL A 86 5.27 -7.46 2.18
CA VAL A 86 4.31 -8.55 2.33
C VAL A 86 4.31 -9.35 1.03
N PHE A 87 4.50 -10.65 1.15
CA PHE A 87 4.48 -11.59 0.04
C PHE A 87 3.21 -12.44 0.08
N ALA A 88 2.61 -12.67 -1.09
CA ALA A 88 1.70 -13.77 -1.30
C ALA A 88 2.51 -15.03 -1.60
N ASP A 89 2.41 -16.05 -0.74
CA ASP A 89 2.90 -17.40 -1.03
C ASP A 89 1.78 -18.16 -1.74
N THR A 90 1.95 -18.33 -3.05
CA THR A 90 0.92 -18.85 -3.97
C THR A 90 0.66 -20.34 -3.80
N GLU A 91 1.64 -21.08 -3.30
CA GLU A 91 1.53 -22.52 -3.05
C GLU A 91 0.87 -22.78 -1.69
N LYS A 92 1.36 -22.14 -0.63
CA LYS A 92 0.77 -22.26 0.72
C LYS A 92 -0.54 -21.50 0.88
N LYS A 93 -0.88 -20.67 -0.10
CA LYS A 93 -2.06 -19.78 -0.11
C LYS A 93 -2.13 -18.90 1.14
N SER A 94 -1.00 -18.26 1.46
CA SER A 94 -0.83 -17.47 2.68
C SER A 94 -0.12 -16.14 2.43
N LEU A 95 -0.23 -15.22 3.37
CA LEU A 95 0.60 -14.01 3.40
C LEU A 95 1.81 -14.25 4.29
N VAL A 96 2.98 -13.85 3.80
CA VAL A 96 4.26 -14.01 4.49
C VAL A 96 4.93 -12.65 4.59
N MET A 97 5.38 -12.30 5.79
CA MET A 97 6.12 -11.06 6.01
C MET A 97 7.59 -11.24 5.63
N GLY A 98 8.13 -10.28 4.89
CA GLY A 98 9.52 -10.23 4.47
C GLY A 98 10.48 -9.79 5.57
N ARG A 99 11.71 -9.47 5.17
CA ARG A 99 12.70 -8.91 6.08
C ARG A 99 12.35 -7.45 6.40
N ILE A 100 12.52 -7.07 7.66
CA ILE A 100 12.42 -5.67 8.11
C ILE A 100 13.67 -4.92 7.67
N THR A 101 13.47 -3.75 7.07
CA THR A 101 14.52 -2.77 6.81
C THR A 101 14.35 -1.56 7.72
N ARG A 102 15.46 -0.86 7.98
CA ARG A 102 15.53 0.34 8.83
C ARG A 102 16.16 1.47 8.02
N GLY A 103 15.66 2.69 8.19
CA GLY A 103 16.22 3.88 7.56
C GLY A 103 15.58 5.16 8.09
N SER A 104 15.86 6.26 7.41
CA SER A 104 15.17 7.54 7.56
C SER A 104 14.10 7.72 6.47
N GLY A 105 13.28 8.78 6.58
CA GLY A 105 12.26 9.23 5.62
C GLY A 105 12.58 8.98 4.15
N ASP A 106 13.80 9.31 3.75
CA ASP A 106 14.23 9.27 2.34
C ASP A 106 15.08 8.05 1.98
N SER A 107 15.41 7.19 2.94
CA SER A 107 16.40 6.11 2.76
C SER A 107 15.88 4.70 3.05
N VAL A 108 14.74 4.56 3.72
CA VAL A 108 14.14 3.24 3.96
C VAL A 108 13.64 2.63 2.64
N ARG A 109 14.11 1.41 2.35
CA ARG A 109 13.77 0.66 1.12
C ARG A 109 13.25 -0.72 1.48
N LEU A 110 12.33 -1.26 0.68
CA LEU A 110 11.84 -2.63 0.87
C LEU A 110 12.90 -3.66 0.48
N ASP A 111 13.24 -4.59 1.39
CA ASP A 111 14.01 -5.78 1.05
C ASP A 111 13.09 -6.83 0.42
N VAL A 112 12.99 -6.78 -0.91
CA VAL A 112 12.12 -7.68 -1.70
C VAL A 112 12.73 -9.07 -1.92
N LYS A 113 13.81 -9.42 -1.22
CA LYS A 113 14.37 -10.77 -1.26
C LYS A 113 13.38 -11.77 -0.69
N LYS A 114 13.06 -12.79 -1.48
CA LYS A 114 12.16 -13.89 -1.12
C LYS A 114 12.89 -14.89 -0.21
N ALA A 115 12.12 -15.70 0.52
CA ALA A 115 12.70 -16.74 1.36
C ALA A 115 13.42 -17.81 0.51
N PRO A 116 14.61 -18.29 0.93
CA PRO A 116 15.35 -19.33 0.23
C PRO A 116 14.49 -20.56 -0.05
N GLY A 117 14.47 -21.02 -1.30
CA GLY A 117 13.68 -22.17 -1.76
C GLY A 117 12.18 -21.87 -1.95
N ARG A 118 11.72 -20.64 -1.70
CA ARG A 118 10.33 -20.19 -1.93
C ARG A 118 10.23 -19.16 -3.05
N GLU A 119 11.33 -18.82 -3.72
CA GLU A 119 11.39 -17.81 -4.77
C GLU A 119 10.35 -18.00 -5.90
N PRO A 120 10.08 -19.24 -6.36
CA PRO A 120 9.07 -19.49 -7.39
C PRO A 120 7.63 -19.26 -6.91
N HIS A 121 7.39 -19.32 -5.60
CA HIS A 121 6.05 -19.30 -4.99
C HIS A 121 5.71 -17.98 -4.30
N GLN A 122 6.71 -17.17 -3.97
CA GLN A 122 6.49 -15.86 -3.35
C GLN A 122 6.41 -14.75 -4.38
N ARG A 123 5.37 -13.91 -4.26
CA ARG A 123 5.16 -12.70 -5.06
C ARG A 123 4.98 -11.52 -4.10
N LEU A 124 5.72 -10.44 -4.32
CA LEU A 124 5.50 -9.20 -3.57
C LEU A 124 4.07 -8.73 -3.85
N ILE A 125 3.28 -8.50 -2.80
CA ILE A 125 1.87 -8.12 -2.94
C ILE A 125 1.54 -6.82 -2.22
N GLY A 126 2.34 -6.43 -1.22
CA GLY A 126 2.19 -5.14 -0.56
C GLY A 126 3.34 -4.87 0.39
N SER A 127 3.16 -3.87 1.24
CA SER A 127 4.15 -3.48 2.23
C SER A 127 3.51 -2.84 3.46
N VAL A 128 4.24 -2.87 4.57
CA VAL A 128 3.96 -2.09 5.77
C VAL A 128 5.15 -1.15 5.97
N HIS A 129 4.88 0.12 6.21
CA HIS A 129 5.88 1.14 6.49
C HIS A 129 5.46 1.93 7.74
N THR A 130 6.43 2.27 8.58
CA THR A 130 6.18 2.85 9.89
C THR A 130 7.11 4.04 10.11
N HIS A 131 6.53 5.13 10.59
CA HIS A 131 7.25 6.36 10.87
C HIS A 131 7.26 6.68 12.37
N PRO A 132 8.35 7.27 12.89
CA PRO A 132 8.44 7.67 14.29
C PRO A 132 7.50 8.85 14.57
N THR A 133 6.91 8.84 15.77
CA THR A 133 6.15 9.99 16.30
C THR A 133 7.15 11.00 16.85
N ALA A 134 7.70 11.87 15.99
CA ALA A 134 8.63 12.89 16.46
C ALA A 134 7.89 13.96 17.27
N THR A 135 8.32 14.23 18.51
CA THR A 135 7.87 15.39 19.29
C THR A 135 8.16 16.67 18.50
N GLY A 136 7.13 17.37 18.04
CA GLY A 136 7.24 18.61 17.26
C GLY A 136 7.01 18.48 15.75
N ARG A 137 6.82 17.27 15.20
CA ARG A 137 6.16 17.07 13.90
C ARG A 137 4.73 16.62 14.16
N GLU A 138 3.92 17.52 14.73
CA GLU A 138 2.53 17.25 15.13
C GLU A 138 1.59 16.94 13.96
N LEU A 139 2.08 16.98 12.71
CA LEU A 139 1.28 16.72 11.53
C LEU A 139 1.93 15.68 10.68
N SER A 140 1.66 14.43 11.03
CA SER A 140 1.89 13.35 10.12
C SER A 140 0.71 12.38 10.09
N HIS A 141 -0.21 12.69 9.20
CA HIS A 141 -1.52 12.05 9.09
C HIS A 141 -1.71 11.40 7.71
N GLY A 142 -0.62 11.11 7.02
CA GLY A 142 -0.64 10.76 5.60
C GLY A 142 0.53 9.90 5.14
N LEU A 143 0.45 9.47 3.88
CA LEU A 143 1.61 8.98 3.13
C LEU A 143 2.50 10.17 2.76
N SER A 144 3.81 9.98 2.73
CA SER A 144 4.74 10.88 2.04
C SER A 144 4.65 10.69 0.53
N GLY A 145 5.15 11.63 -0.28
CA GLY A 145 5.28 11.38 -1.71
C GLY A 145 6.20 10.20 -2.02
N GLN A 146 7.20 9.93 -1.19
CA GLN A 146 8.07 8.76 -1.37
C GLN A 146 7.31 7.43 -1.17
N ASP A 147 6.35 7.39 -0.25
CA ASP A 147 5.44 6.24 -0.09
C ASP A 147 4.61 6.00 -1.35
N TYR A 148 3.99 7.06 -1.89
CA TYR A 148 3.23 6.97 -3.13
C TYR A 148 4.09 6.52 -4.32
N ARG A 149 5.30 7.09 -4.46
CA ARG A 149 6.25 6.67 -5.50
C ARG A 149 6.61 5.20 -5.37
N THR A 150 6.86 4.73 -4.15
CA THR A 150 7.19 3.32 -3.87
C THR A 150 6.03 2.38 -4.21
N LEU A 151 4.81 2.73 -3.80
CA LEU A 151 3.61 1.96 -4.10
C LEU A 151 3.35 1.92 -5.62
N LEU A 152 3.30 3.09 -6.27
CA LEU A 152 2.91 3.23 -7.68
C LEU A 152 3.95 2.66 -8.65
N SER A 153 5.26 2.76 -8.33
CA SER A 153 6.32 2.18 -9.15
C SER A 153 6.38 0.65 -9.08
N GLY A 154 5.79 0.02 -8.06
CA GLY A 154 5.71 -1.43 -7.93
C GLY A 154 4.48 -2.01 -8.65
N PRO A 155 4.60 -2.61 -9.85
CA PRO A 155 3.44 -3.12 -10.60
C PRO A 155 2.70 -4.25 -9.88
N ASN A 156 3.41 -4.99 -9.02
CA ASN A 156 2.85 -6.10 -8.24
C ASN A 156 2.43 -5.71 -6.82
N GLN A 157 2.78 -4.50 -6.35
CA GLN A 157 2.30 -4.01 -5.05
C GLN A 157 0.84 -3.56 -5.20
N GLN A 158 -0.07 -4.29 -4.56
CA GLN A 158 -1.50 -4.03 -4.53
C GLN A 158 -1.91 -3.13 -3.37
N PHE A 159 -1.11 -3.10 -2.31
CA PHE A 159 -1.40 -2.30 -1.15
C PHE A 159 -0.14 -1.78 -0.45
N MET A 160 -0.31 -0.71 0.31
CA MET A 160 0.67 -0.21 1.27
C MET A 160 -0.06 0.19 2.55
N MET A 161 0.43 -0.29 3.68
CA MET A 161 -0.02 0.14 5.00
C MET A 161 1.02 1.09 5.60
N ILE A 162 0.57 2.24 6.09
CA ILE A 162 1.41 3.18 6.82
C ILE A 162 0.93 3.26 8.27
N THR A 163 1.87 3.34 9.20
CA THR A 163 1.57 3.64 10.61
C THR A 163 2.41 4.79 11.12
N TRP A 164 1.78 5.75 11.76
CA TRP A 164 2.46 6.84 12.46
C TRP A 164 2.38 6.59 13.96
N GLY A 165 3.45 6.02 14.52
CA GLY A 165 3.43 5.46 15.87
C GLY A 165 2.22 4.54 16.10
N ASP A 166 1.58 4.72 17.26
CA ASP A 166 0.47 3.87 17.72
C ASP A 166 -0.93 4.45 17.46
N GLU A 167 -1.02 5.62 16.83
CA GLU A 167 -2.28 6.39 16.76
C GLU A 167 -3.11 6.06 15.53
N ASN A 168 -2.63 6.44 14.34
CA ASN A 168 -3.38 6.33 13.10
C ASN A 168 -2.67 5.38 12.13
N LYS A 169 -3.47 4.53 11.49
CA LYS A 169 -2.99 3.63 10.43
C LYS A 169 -3.76 3.90 9.16
N LEU A 170 -3.02 4.00 8.07
CA LEU A 170 -3.57 4.15 6.73
C LEU A 170 -3.31 2.88 5.94
N LEU A 171 -4.25 2.53 5.08
CA LEU A 171 -4.09 1.49 4.08
C LEU A 171 -4.49 2.08 2.73
N ILE A 172 -3.60 1.99 1.75
CA ILE A 172 -3.87 2.34 0.37
C ILE A 172 -4.00 1.06 -0.44
N LEU A 173 -5.06 0.96 -1.22
CA LEU A 173 -5.28 -0.13 -2.17
C LEU A 173 -5.25 0.40 -3.60
N LYS A 174 -4.54 -0.34 -4.47
CA LYS A 174 -4.70 -0.23 -5.91
C LYS A 174 -5.97 -0.96 -6.34
N THR A 175 -6.62 -0.41 -7.35
CA THR A 175 -7.78 -1.03 -7.99
C THR A 175 -7.61 -1.01 -9.50
N SER A 176 -8.58 -1.53 -10.25
CA SER A 176 -8.59 -1.42 -11.71
C SER A 176 -8.68 0.03 -12.21
N ALA A 177 -8.95 1.01 -11.34
CA ALA A 177 -8.87 2.43 -11.66
C ALA A 177 -7.43 2.98 -11.54
N THR A 178 -6.53 2.26 -10.86
CA THR A 178 -5.11 2.61 -10.79
C THR A 178 -4.42 2.20 -12.08
N PRO A 179 -3.80 3.13 -12.82
CA PRO A 179 -3.12 2.77 -14.06
C PRO A 179 -1.91 1.86 -13.78
N ASN A 180 -1.80 0.75 -14.52
CA ASN A 180 -0.75 -0.25 -14.31
C ASN A 180 0.52 0.00 -15.15
N ASN A 181 0.51 1.01 -16.01
CA ASN A 181 1.57 1.38 -16.94
C ASN A 181 2.16 2.77 -16.64
N LEU A 182 2.09 3.21 -15.39
CA LEU A 182 2.60 4.51 -14.97
C LEU A 182 4.12 4.58 -15.14
N LYS A 183 4.61 5.52 -15.95
CA LYS A 183 6.05 5.75 -16.09
C LYS A 183 6.58 6.36 -14.77
N PRO A 184 7.67 5.84 -14.18
CA PRO A 184 8.19 6.35 -12.91
C PRO A 184 8.44 7.87 -12.90
N ALA A 185 8.92 8.42 -14.03
CA ALA A 185 9.13 9.86 -14.18
C ALA A 185 7.82 10.67 -14.06
N GLN A 186 6.72 10.16 -14.61
CA GLN A 186 5.40 10.81 -14.53
C GLN A 186 4.85 10.75 -13.11
N VAL A 187 4.92 9.58 -12.46
CA VAL A 187 4.55 9.44 -11.03
C VAL A 187 5.33 10.43 -10.18
N ASN A 188 6.66 10.46 -10.35
CA ASN A 188 7.52 11.34 -9.58
C ASN A 188 7.17 12.82 -9.76
N ALA A 189 6.98 13.26 -11.01
CA ALA A 189 6.60 14.64 -11.31
C ALA A 189 5.24 15.00 -10.71
N ARG A 190 4.22 14.17 -10.90
CA ARG A 190 2.85 14.47 -10.43
C ARG A 190 2.71 14.44 -8.92
N VAL A 191 3.30 13.44 -8.26
CA VAL A 191 3.35 13.41 -6.80
C VAL A 191 4.10 14.62 -6.26
N LYS A 192 5.22 15.00 -6.88
CA LYS A 192 5.97 16.20 -6.48
C LYS A 192 5.14 17.48 -6.65
N THR A 193 4.41 17.64 -7.75
CA THR A 193 3.50 18.78 -7.93
C THR A 193 2.45 18.85 -6.83
N CYS A 194 1.83 17.71 -6.47
CA CYS A 194 0.87 17.66 -5.37
C CYS A 194 1.53 18.01 -4.03
N GLU A 195 2.74 17.49 -3.77
CA GLU A 195 3.51 17.85 -2.57
C GLU A 195 3.81 19.36 -2.53
N GLU A 196 4.23 19.97 -3.62
CA GLU A 196 4.53 21.41 -3.68
C GLU A 196 3.28 22.28 -3.52
N GLU A 197 2.14 21.85 -4.07
CA GLU A 197 0.86 22.55 -3.98
C GLU A 197 0.32 22.59 -2.54
N PHE A 198 0.33 21.45 -1.85
CA PHE A 198 -0.32 21.32 -0.54
C PHE A 198 0.68 21.38 0.63
N LEU A 199 1.92 20.95 0.43
CA LEU A 199 2.95 20.81 1.46
C LEU A 199 4.13 21.76 1.19
N GLN A 200 3.84 23.05 1.02
CA GLN A 200 4.86 24.08 0.78
C GLN A 200 6.03 23.98 1.78
N SER A 201 7.25 24.02 1.25
CA SER A 201 8.47 23.93 2.05
C SER A 201 8.64 25.18 2.92
N GLY A 202 8.57 25.04 4.24
CA GLY A 202 8.95 26.09 5.20
C GLY A 202 7.86 26.58 6.17
N THR A 203 6.61 26.16 5.98
CA THR A 203 5.50 26.45 6.90
C THR A 203 5.14 25.19 7.71
N ALA A 204 4.76 25.35 8.98
CA ALA A 204 4.10 24.26 9.69
C ALA A 204 2.88 23.85 8.85
N TYR A 205 2.82 22.57 8.46
CA TYR A 205 1.71 22.06 7.65
C TYR A 205 0.38 22.33 8.38
N SER A 206 -0.74 22.32 7.66
CA SER A 206 -2.04 22.22 8.32
C SER A 206 -2.55 20.78 8.16
N MET A 207 -3.33 20.29 9.11
CA MET A 207 -4.01 18.99 8.99
C MET A 207 -4.81 18.91 7.67
N SER A 208 -5.53 19.98 7.33
CA SER A 208 -6.29 20.09 6.09
C SER A 208 -5.40 19.91 4.86
N SER A 209 -4.22 20.55 4.82
CA SER A 209 -3.27 20.42 3.71
C SER A 209 -2.77 18.98 3.54
N VAL A 210 -2.48 18.28 4.64
CA VAL A 210 -2.06 16.86 4.59
C VAL A 210 -3.19 15.97 4.07
N VAL A 211 -4.42 16.22 4.52
CA VAL A 211 -5.60 15.48 4.04
C VAL A 211 -5.84 15.73 2.55
N GLU A 212 -5.78 16.99 2.11
CA GLU A 212 -5.97 17.36 0.70
C GLU A 212 -4.89 16.76 -0.19
N PHE A 213 -3.61 16.82 0.20
CA PHE A 213 -2.53 16.13 -0.50
C PHE A 213 -2.84 14.65 -0.73
N ASN A 214 -3.19 13.94 0.34
CA ASN A 214 -3.47 12.51 0.30
C ASN A 214 -4.69 12.18 -0.57
N LYS A 215 -5.76 12.99 -0.47
CA LYS A 215 -6.96 12.84 -1.31
C LYS A 215 -6.67 13.09 -2.78
N THR A 216 -5.95 14.17 -3.10
CA THR A 216 -5.61 14.55 -4.49
C THR A 216 -4.79 13.46 -5.17
N VAL A 217 -3.73 12.96 -4.51
CA VAL A 217 -2.93 11.86 -5.05
C VAL A 217 -3.78 10.59 -5.22
N CYS A 218 -4.64 10.26 -4.25
CA CYS A 218 -5.52 9.10 -4.38
C CYS A 218 -6.50 9.22 -5.55
N THR A 219 -7.10 10.38 -5.74
CA THR A 219 -8.02 10.64 -6.84
C THR A 219 -7.31 10.60 -8.19
N GLU A 220 -6.13 11.23 -8.31
CA GLU A 220 -5.37 11.27 -9.56
C GLU A 220 -4.93 9.87 -10.03
N PHE A 221 -4.52 9.02 -9.10
CA PHE A 221 -4.05 7.67 -9.40
C PHE A 221 -5.09 6.57 -9.17
N GLY A 222 -6.38 6.91 -8.98
CA GLY A 222 -7.44 5.92 -8.79
C GLY A 222 -7.22 4.96 -7.61
N LEU A 223 -6.57 5.43 -6.55
CA LEU A 223 -6.27 4.68 -5.34
C LEU A 223 -7.44 4.75 -4.37
N THR A 224 -7.62 3.69 -3.58
CA THR A 224 -8.59 3.69 -2.49
C THR A 224 -7.89 3.79 -1.15
N MET A 225 -8.29 4.77 -0.34
CA MET A 225 -7.72 5.01 0.98
C MET A 225 -8.64 4.47 2.08
N TYR A 226 -8.03 3.90 3.11
CA TYR A 226 -8.70 3.47 4.33
C TYR A 226 -7.94 3.94 5.55
N ILE A 227 -8.67 4.17 6.65
CA ILE A 227 -8.11 4.58 7.94
C ILE A 227 -8.60 3.67 9.05
N ALA A 228 -7.69 3.33 9.97
CA ALA A 228 -8.01 2.77 11.27
C ALA A 228 -7.46 3.73 12.34
N ASP A 229 -8.33 4.09 13.29
CA ASP A 229 -8.00 4.96 14.41
C ASP A 229 -7.47 4.16 15.61
N LYS A 230 -7.18 4.86 16.71
CA LYS A 230 -6.69 4.26 17.95
C LYS A 230 -7.68 3.29 18.61
N GLN A 231 -8.98 3.42 18.35
CA GLN A 231 -10.01 2.58 18.96
C GLN A 231 -10.19 1.27 18.18
N SER A 232 -10.34 1.39 16.86
CA SER A 232 -10.47 0.29 15.92
C SER A 232 -9.16 -0.47 15.74
N ARG A 233 -8.03 0.23 15.67
CA ARG A 233 -6.62 -0.24 15.50
C ARG A 233 -6.33 -1.10 14.27
N ASP A 234 -7.23 -1.97 13.84
CA ASP A 234 -7.08 -2.91 12.74
C ASP A 234 -8.32 -3.04 11.85
N LEU A 235 -9.43 -2.38 12.19
CA LEU A 235 -10.57 -2.22 11.29
C LEU A 235 -10.39 -0.94 10.48
N PHE A 236 -10.05 -1.10 9.21
CA PHE A 236 -9.82 -0.03 8.26
C PHE A 236 -11.12 0.30 7.54
N ASN A 237 -11.61 1.54 7.71
CA ASN A 237 -12.80 2.04 7.03
C ASN A 237 -12.42 2.92 5.85
N ARG A 238 -13.15 2.79 4.74
CA ARG A 238 -12.86 3.54 3.51
C ARG A 238 -13.08 5.03 3.74
N VAL A 239 -12.12 5.83 3.31
CA VAL A 239 -12.20 7.29 3.30
C VAL A 239 -12.86 7.74 1.99
N ASN A 240 -13.78 8.70 2.07
CA ASN A 240 -14.25 9.38 0.87
C ASN A 240 -13.18 10.38 0.41
N VAL A 241 -12.54 10.08 -0.73
CA VAL A 241 -11.47 10.89 -1.33
C VAL A 241 -11.97 11.91 -2.36
N VAL A 242 -13.29 11.94 -2.59
CA VAL A 242 -14.01 12.89 -3.48
C VAL A 242 -14.84 13.86 -2.67
#